data_AF-A0A914MME3-F1
#
_entry.id   AF-A0A914MME3-F1
#
_cell.length_a   1.000
_cell.length_b   1.000
_cell.length_c   1.000
_cell.angle_alpha   90.00
_cell.angle_beta   90.00
_cell.angle_gamma   90.00
#
_symmetry.space_group_name_H-M   'P 1'
#
loop_
_entity.id
_entity.type
_entity.pdbx_description
1 polymer ?
#
loop_
_entity_poly.entity_id
_entity_poly.type
_entity_poly.pdbx_seq_one_letter_code
_entity_poly.pdbx_strand_id
1 'polypeptide(L)'
;MGVGYLPILFVGLISDMISIRVFSAKSMRTRQINLYLLLISITDMLILLDTTVSFTAVGFGYLIKWKWLVETRQINYFLIFLIIILILK
;
A
#
# COMPACT_ATOMS: atom_id res chain seq x y z
N MET A 1 -8.31 -6.41 -5.93
CA MET A 1 -7.18 -7.37 -5.78
C MET A 1 -6.04 -6.86 -4.88
N GLY A 2 -5.77 -5.56 -4.75
CA GLY A 2 -4.59 -5.05 -4.01
C GLY A 2 -4.55 -5.24 -2.49
N VAL A 3 -5.69 -5.32 -1.79
CA VAL A 3 -5.71 -5.39 -0.32
C VAL A 3 -5.24 -6.75 0.22
N GLY A 4 -5.44 -7.84 -0.55
CA GLY A 4 -5.06 -9.19 -0.12
C GLY A 4 -3.55 -9.45 -0.09
N TYR A 5 -2.75 -8.61 -0.76
CA TYR A 5 -1.29 -8.76 -0.79
C TYR A 5 -0.58 -8.02 0.34
N LEU A 6 -1.25 -7.08 1.02
CA LEU A 6 -0.67 -6.32 2.14
C LEU A 6 -0.11 -7.20 3.26
N PRO A 7 -0.81 -8.25 3.73
CA PRO A 7 -0.25 -9.14 4.77
C PRO A 7 1.02 -9.86 4.30
N ILE A 8 1.05 -10.27 3.03
CA ILE A 8 2.20 -10.97 2.43
C ILE A 8 3.40 -10.02 2.32
N LEU A 9 3.18 -8.78 1.89
CA LEU A 9 4.21 -7.73 1.85
C LEU A 9 4.77 -7.44 3.25
N PHE A 10 3.92 -7.38 4.27
CA PHE A 10 4.34 -7.19 5.66
C PHE A 10 5.22 -8.34 6.17
N VAL A 11 4.84 -9.59 5.88
CA VAL A 11 5.65 -10.76 6.25
C VAL A 11 7.02 -10.71 5.58
N GLY A 12 7.07 -10.36 4.29
CA GLY A 12 8.32 -10.17 3.55
C GLY A 12 9.21 -9.10 4.19
N LEU A 13 8.67 -7.91 4.48
CA LEU A 13 9.42 -6.82 5.10
C LEU A 13 10.00 -7.21 6.47
N ILE A 14 9.25 -7.94 7.29
CA ILE A 14 9.74 -8.42 8.59
C ILE A 14 10.86 -9.45 8.39
N SER A 15 10.69 -10.37 7.45
CA SER A 15 11.69 -11.39 7.14
C SER A 15 13.02 -10.77 6.71
N ASP A 16 12.99 -9.79 5.82
CA ASP A 16 14.19 -9.10 5.35
C ASP A 16 14.82 -8.25 6.45
N MET A 17 14.01 -7.57 7.26
CA MET A 17 14.51 -6.78 8.38
C MET A 17 15.24 -7.64 9.42
N ILE A 18 14.74 -8.85 9.71
CA ILE A 18 15.43 -9.83 10.55
C ILE A 18 16.74 -10.28 9.89
N SER A 19 16.70 -10.60 8.60
CA SER A 19 17.86 -11.08 7.85
C SER A 19 18.98 -10.03 7.83
N ILE A 20 18.65 -8.77 7.57
CA ILE A 20 19.60 -7.65 7.64
C ILE A 20 20.21 -7.54 9.03
N ARG A 21 19.40 -7.66 10.09
CA ARG A 21 19.89 -7.60 11.47
C ARG A 21 20.85 -8.74 11.80
N VAL A 22 20.57 -9.95 11.31
CA VAL A 22 21.43 -11.13 11.52
C VAL A 22 22.73 -10.99 10.74
N PHE A 23 22.66 -10.71 9.44
CA PHE A 23 23.85 -10.66 8.58
C PHE A 23 24.72 -9.41 8.77
N SER A 24 24.17 -8.32 9.34
CA SER A 24 24.95 -7.14 9.73
C SER A 24 25.78 -7.34 11.01
N ALA A 25 25.54 -8.39 11.79
CA ALA A 25 26.32 -8.70 12.98
C ALA A 25 27.80 -8.91 12.64
N LYS A 26 28.70 -8.40 13.48
CA LYS A 26 30.16 -8.44 13.24
C LYS A 26 30.68 -9.87 13.08
N SER A 27 30.12 -10.82 13.82
CA SER A 27 30.43 -12.26 13.72
C SER A 27 30.06 -12.86 12.36
N MET A 28 28.96 -12.40 11.77
CA MET A 28 28.44 -12.92 10.50
C MET A 28 29.15 -12.33 9.28
N ARG A 29 29.67 -11.10 9.34
CA ARG A 29 30.37 -10.45 8.21
C ARG A 29 31.72 -11.05 7.82
N THR A 30 32.21 -12.03 8.56
CA THR A 30 33.49 -12.69 8.30
C THR A 30 33.49 -13.54 7.03
N ARG A 31 32.32 -14.08 6.63
CA ARG A 31 32.16 -14.90 5.42
C ARG A 31 31.60 -14.04 4.29
N GLN A 32 32.22 -14.12 3.10
CA GLN A 32 31.77 -13.40 1.91
C GLN A 32 30.31 -13.71 1.53
N ILE A 33 29.89 -14.98 1.70
CA ILE A 33 28.51 -15.42 1.46
C ILE A 33 27.50 -14.58 2.25
N ASN A 34 27.82 -14.25 3.50
CA ASN A 34 26.91 -13.48 4.36
C ASN A 34 26.80 -12.02 3.93
N LEU A 35 27.82 -11.46 3.27
CA LEU A 35 27.74 -10.12 2.67
C LEU A 35 26.84 -10.13 1.44
N TYR A 36 26.87 -11.19 0.63
CA TYR A 36 25.93 -11.35 -0.49
C TYR A 36 24.50 -11.53 0.00
N LEU A 37 24.28 -12.35 1.04
CA LEU A 37 22.94 -12.50 1.65
C LEU A 37 22.43 -11.18 2.22
N LEU A 38 23.29 -10.38 2.87
CA LEU A 38 22.94 -9.05 3.35
C LEU A 38 22.51 -8.13 2.19
N LEU A 39 23.25 -8.11 1.08
CA LEU A 39 22.91 -7.33 -0.11
C LEU A 39 21.59 -7.76 -0.74
N ILE A 40 21.34 -9.08 -0.81
CA ILE A 40 20.08 -9.62 -1.30
C ILE A 40 18.93 -9.16 -0.43
N SER A 41 19.01 -9.30 0.89
CA SER A 41 17.95 -8.85 1.81
C SER A 41 17.70 -7.34 1.76
N ILE A 42 18.75 -6.53 1.57
CA ILE A 42 18.58 -5.08 1.37
C ILE A 42 17.82 -4.79 0.06
N THR A 43 18.18 -5.49 -1.02
CA THR A 43 17.56 -5.29 -2.33
C THR A 43 16.09 -5.72 -2.30
N ASP A 44 15.80 -6.87 -1.69
CA ASP A 44 14.43 -7.39 -1.57
C ASP A 44 13.55 -6.45 -0.72
N MET A 45 14.10 -5.92 0.38
CA MET A 45 13.42 -4.92 1.20
C MET A 45 13.09 -3.63 0.42
N LEU A 46 13.97 -3.17 -0.46
CA LEU A 46 13.72 -1.99 -1.32
C LEU A 46 12.59 -2.27 -2.32
N ILE A 47 12.59 -3.46 -2.94
CA ILE A 47 11.53 -3.88 -3.88
C ILE A 47 10.18 -3.96 -3.16
N LEU A 48 10.14 -4.56 -1.96
CA LEU A 48 8.91 -4.67 -1.17
C LEU A 48 8.39 -3.30 -0.72
N LEU A 49 9.26 -2.36 -0.37
CA LEU A 49 8.88 -0.98 -0.05
C LEU A 49 8.26 -0.27 -1.26
N ASP A 50 8.90 -0.31 -2.43
CA ASP A 50 8.38 0.30 -3.65
C ASP A 50 7.03 -0.30 -4.07
N THR A 51 6.92 -1.63 -3.94
CA THR A 51 5.68 -2.36 -4.20
C THR A 51 4.57 -1.91 -3.25
N THR A 52 4.88 -1.74 -1.95
CA THR A 52 3.92 -1.28 -0.94
C THR A 52 3.45 0.14 -1.22
N VAL A 53 4.36 1.05 -1.58
CA VAL A 53 4.02 2.44 -1.96
C VAL A 53 3.15 2.46 -3.22
N SER A 54 3.51 1.69 -4.24
CA SER A 54 2.74 1.59 -5.48
C SER A 54 1.32 1.08 -5.24
N PHE A 55 1.15 0.01 -4.44
CA PHE A 55 -0.18 -0.52 -4.11
C PHE A 55 -1.01 0.43 -3.24
N THR A 56 -0.39 1.10 -2.27
CA THR A 56 -1.07 2.08 -1.43
C THR A 56 -1.50 3.31 -2.23
N ALA A 57 -0.64 3.84 -3.11
CA ALA A 57 -0.97 4.96 -4.00
C ALA A 57 -2.16 4.65 -4.92
N VAL A 58 -2.18 3.47 -5.53
CA VAL A 58 -3.32 3.00 -6.33
C VAL A 58 -4.57 2.88 -5.46
N GLY A 59 -4.45 2.30 -4.25
CA GLY A 59 -5.55 2.18 -3.30
C GLY A 59 -6.17 3.53 -2.88
N PHE A 60 -5.33 4.53 -2.57
CA PHE A 60 -5.78 5.89 -2.27
C PHE A 60 -6.43 6.58 -3.46
N GLY A 61 -5.92 6.38 -4.69
CA GLY A 61 -6.55 6.86 -5.91
C GLY A 61 -7.97 6.33 -6.10
N TYR A 62 -8.20 5.04 -5.80
CA TYR A 62 -9.55 4.45 -5.82
C TYR A 62 -10.46 5.01 -4.73
N LEU A 63 -9.94 5.23 -3.51
CA LEU A 63 -10.71 5.82 -2.40
C LEU A 63 -11.17 7.25 -2.71
N ILE A 64 -10.30 8.07 -3.29
CA ILE A 64 -10.63 9.45 -3.69
C ILE A 64 -11.69 9.44 -4.80
N LYS A 65 -11.53 8.58 -5.82
CA LYS A 65 -12.50 8.45 -6.91
C LYS A 65 -13.88 8.00 -6.40
N TRP A 66 -13.91 7.08 -5.44
CA TRP A 66 -15.15 6.63 -4.81
C TRP A 66 -15.83 7.73 -4.01
N LYS A 67 -15.08 8.45 -3.17
CA LYS A 67 -15.60 9.56 -2.36
C LYS A 67 -16.26 10.62 -3.25
N TRP A 68 -15.59 11.01 -4.33
CA TRP A 68 -16.11 12.00 -5.27
C TRP A 68 -17.36 11.54 -6.03
N LEU A 69 -17.42 10.26 -6.40
CA LEU A 69 -18.60 9.67 -7.05
C LEU A 69 -19.82 9.59 -6.11
N VAL A 70 -19.60 9.40 -4.81
CA VAL A 70 -20.67 9.37 -3.80
C VAL A 70 -21.20 10.78 -3.54
N GLU A 71 -20.32 11.77 -3.39
CA GLU A 71 -20.69 13.17 -3.16
C GLU A 71 -21.50 13.75 -4.34
N THR A 72 -21.08 13.48 -5.58
CA THR A 72 -21.80 13.92 -6.79
C THR A 72 -23.20 13.30 -6.90
N ARG A 73 -23.37 12.02 -6.52
CA ARG A 73 -24.68 11.38 -6.48
C ARG A 73 -25.60 12.00 -5.43
N GLN A 74 -25.09 12.29 -4.22
CA GLN A 74 -25.88 12.95 -3.17
C GLN A 74 -26.39 14.33 -3.61
N ILE A 75 -25.53 15.13 -4.25
CA ILE A 75 -25.91 16.45 -4.78
C ILE A 75 -27.02 16.32 -5.85
N ASN A 76 -26.91 15.33 -6.75
CA ASN A 76 -27.92 15.08 -7.77
C ASN A 76 -29.28 14.67 -7.16
N TYR A 77 -29.29 13.78 -6.16
CA TYR A 77 -30.53 13.41 -5.48
C TYR A 77 -31.18 14.58 -4.73
N PHE A 78 -30.37 15.43 -4.11
CA PHE A 78 -30.85 16.65 -3.46
C PHE A 78 -31.48 17.63 -4.46
N LEU A 79 -30.85 17.84 -5.62
CA LEU A 79 -31.39 18.66 -6.70
C LEU A 79 -32.72 18.10 -7.24
N ILE A 80 -32.81 16.79 -7.48
CA ILE A 80 -34.05 16.15 -7.95
C ILE A 80 -35.18 16.34 -6.92
N PHE A 81 -34.87 16.14 -5.63
CA PHE A 81 -35.83 16.36 -4.55
C PHE A 81 -36.33 17.81 -4.49
N LEU A 82 -35.44 18.78 -4.66
CA LEU A 82 -35.78 20.20 -4.72
C LEU A 82 -36.74 20.51 -5.88
N ILE A 83 -36.46 19.96 -7.08
CA ILE A 83 -37.29 20.15 -8.27
C ILE A 83 -38.70 19.59 -8.05
N ILE A 84 -38.82 18.40 -7.44
CA ILE A 84 -40.12 17.78 -7.15
C ILE A 84 -40.96 18.65 -6.22
N ILE A 85 -40.34 19.22 -5.16
CA ILE A 85 -41.02 20.14 -4.24
C ILE A 85 -41.52 21.39 -4.96
N LEU A 86 -40.72 21.95 -5.87
CA LEU A 86 -41.08 23.14 -6.65
C LEU A 86 -42.23 22.89 -7.62
N ILE A 87 -42.35 21.67 -8.19
CA ILE A 87 -43.45 21.31 -9.11
C ILE A 87 -44.75 21.02 -8.35
N LEU A 88 -44.67 20.48 -7.13
CA LEU A 88 -45.85 20.14 -6.31
C LEU A 88 -46.45 21.35 -5.57
N LYS A 89 -45.82 22.51 -5.62
CA LYS A 89 -46.27 23.76 -4.99
C LYS A 89 -47.00 24.63 -6.00
#